data_AF-A0A8T6FMS1-F1
#
_entry.id   AF-A0A8T6FMS1-F1
#
_cell.length_a   1.000
_cell.length_b   1.000
_cell.length_c   1.000
_cell.angle_alpha   90.00
_cell.angle_beta   90.00
_cell.angle_gamma   90.00
#
_symmetry.space_group_name_H-M   'P 1'
#
loop_
_entity.id
_entity.type
_entity.pdbx_description
1 polymer ?
#
loop_
_entity_poly.entity_id
_entity_poly.type
_entity_poly.pdbx_seq_one_letter_code
_entity_poly.pdbx_strand_id
1 'polypeptide(L)'
;MRRFVTRHRFSQWDGSQMLAHSADDALGAMVDDLMEYGDLRWAMRNLFSRGMDIPGGDRLQGMREMLKALRERKKERLSQFDLSSVMDDIGRKLDEIIDMERSRIDEWKGRGNSEAGSEGGEGNESADATGKDAGKAESFSDDLLRQIAEKNASELDNLPEDPAGKMNALQKYEFLDPEAQKKYLELLNQLRKAMTQSFFNNIEQMVKNMSDGDIKRMKDMLRALNEMLARRAAGDDPEFDRFMDEFGDMVDKNPPKNLAELIEQMSQQMAAAQSLLNSLSPEQRSQLSQLMAGRFDDPELEFEMQQLANALDFLNPRGQRYNFGGTEDIDLEAAMRLMDEMHQLDELINQVQAAERGGDPDRIDMDLLKELLGDEAADSLDELKKLLKALEEAGYIRPTGENRWELTPRGSRMIGQKALGEIYARLKRQSLGNHAVPEEGPFGETQEQAKPWEYGEPFHLHLPRTVRNAIDRNGPATPVQLEPGDFEIHRSELITSTSTAMLVDLSWSMALRGSFQAAKKVALALHNLITSQYPKDSFTSSASPPTPAN
;
A
#
# COMPACT_ATOMS: atom_id res chain seq x y z
N MET A 1 -36.01 -14.89 -36.09
CA MET A 1 -35.89 -14.81 -34.61
C MET A 1 -34.94 -15.91 -34.13
N ARG A 2 -33.70 -15.57 -33.76
CA ARG A 2 -32.78 -16.51 -33.09
C ARG A 2 -32.96 -16.35 -31.58
N ARG A 3 -33.49 -17.37 -30.90
CA ARG A 3 -33.51 -17.42 -29.43
C ARG A 3 -32.11 -17.81 -28.95
N PHE A 4 -31.46 -16.94 -28.18
CA PHE A 4 -30.30 -17.30 -27.40
C PHE A 4 -30.77 -18.15 -26.22
N VAL A 5 -30.30 -19.41 -26.15
CA VAL A 5 -30.48 -20.27 -24.99
C VAL A 5 -29.18 -20.20 -24.21
N THR A 6 -29.18 -19.50 -23.08
CA THR A 6 -28.08 -19.54 -22.11
C THR A 6 -28.04 -20.93 -21.49
N ARG A 7 -27.00 -21.71 -21.81
CA ARG A 7 -26.73 -22.99 -21.15
C ARG A 7 -26.08 -22.69 -19.79
N HIS A 8 -26.84 -22.82 -18.71
CA HIS A 8 -26.25 -22.89 -17.37
C HIS A 8 -25.68 -24.30 -17.17
N ARG A 9 -24.40 -24.38 -16.82
CA ARG A 9 -23.68 -25.64 -16.57
C ARG A 9 -23.38 -25.67 -15.08
N PHE A 10 -24.06 -26.56 -14.35
CA PHE A 10 -23.84 -26.74 -12.93
C PHE A 10 -22.67 -27.72 -12.72
N SER A 11 -21.71 -27.37 -11.87
CA SER A 11 -20.63 -28.22 -11.40
C SER A 11 -20.74 -28.43 -9.90
N GLN A 12 -20.14 -29.52 -9.41
CA GLN A 12 -20.10 -29.82 -7.98
C GLN A 12 -19.17 -28.80 -7.28
N TRP A 13 -19.60 -28.28 -6.12
CA TRP A 13 -18.87 -27.28 -5.36
C TRP A 13 -17.62 -27.90 -4.72
N ASP A 14 -16.44 -27.43 -5.13
CA ASP A 14 -15.13 -27.96 -4.67
C ASP A 14 -14.31 -26.93 -3.87
N GLY A 15 -14.90 -25.77 -3.55
CA GLY A 15 -14.24 -24.70 -2.79
C GLY A 15 -13.20 -23.89 -3.57
N SER A 16 -12.88 -24.25 -4.83
CA SER A 16 -11.97 -23.50 -5.69
C SER A 16 -12.68 -22.45 -6.57
N GLN A 17 -14.01 -22.43 -6.52
CA GLN A 17 -14.87 -21.59 -7.34
C GLN A 17 -15.03 -20.23 -6.66
N MET A 18 -14.22 -19.24 -7.06
CA MET A 18 -14.48 -17.84 -6.73
C MET A 18 -15.78 -17.41 -7.42
N LEU A 19 -16.86 -17.25 -6.65
CA LEU A 19 -18.09 -16.65 -7.14
C LEU A 19 -17.77 -15.19 -7.47
N ALA A 20 -17.88 -14.81 -8.75
CA ALA A 20 -17.82 -13.40 -9.15
C ALA A 20 -18.82 -12.61 -8.28
N HIS A 21 -18.31 -11.67 -7.50
CA HIS A 21 -19.10 -10.95 -6.52
C HIS A 21 -20.24 -10.22 -7.21
N SER A 22 -21.47 -10.43 -6.72
CA SER A 22 -22.64 -9.91 -7.41
C SER A 22 -22.81 -8.42 -7.10
N ALA A 23 -23.33 -7.66 -8.06
CA ALA A 23 -23.75 -6.28 -7.84
C ALA A 23 -24.72 -6.16 -6.64
N ASP A 24 -25.45 -7.22 -6.31
CA ASP A 24 -26.35 -7.27 -5.16
C ASP A 24 -25.59 -7.32 -3.82
N ASP A 25 -24.40 -7.91 -3.76
CA ASP A 25 -23.57 -7.98 -2.56
C ASP A 25 -22.97 -6.61 -2.23
N ALA A 26 -22.41 -5.93 -3.24
CA ALA A 26 -21.92 -4.56 -3.10
C ALA A 26 -23.04 -3.59 -2.70
N LEU A 27 -24.21 -3.72 -3.33
CA LEU A 27 -25.38 -2.92 -2.95
C LEU A 27 -25.79 -3.20 -1.51
N GLY A 28 -25.80 -4.49 -1.12
CA GLY A 28 -26.06 -4.96 0.25
C GLY A 28 -25.17 -4.30 1.29
N ALA A 29 -23.86 -4.31 1.05
CA ALA A 29 -22.91 -3.68 1.95
C ALA A 29 -23.22 -2.19 2.16
N MET A 30 -23.72 -1.48 1.15
CA MET A 30 -24.04 -0.06 1.24
C MET A 30 -25.47 0.27 1.69
N VAL A 31 -26.36 -0.71 1.86
CA VAL A 31 -27.78 -0.46 2.16
C VAL A 31 -27.94 0.34 3.45
N ASP A 32 -27.28 -0.09 4.53
CA ASP A 32 -27.38 0.58 5.83
C ASP A 32 -26.96 2.05 5.73
N ASP A 33 -25.82 2.28 5.08
CA ASP A 33 -25.26 3.61 4.86
C ASP A 33 -26.16 4.52 4.00
N LEU A 34 -26.75 3.94 2.95
CA LEU A 34 -27.69 4.62 2.07
C LEU A 34 -29.01 4.95 2.78
N MET A 35 -29.47 4.09 3.68
CA MET A 35 -30.69 4.29 4.45
C MET A 35 -30.52 5.34 5.55
N GLU A 36 -29.34 5.40 6.17
CA GLU A 36 -29.05 6.35 7.25
C GLU A 36 -28.84 7.78 6.73
N TYR A 37 -28.11 7.96 5.61
CA TYR A 37 -27.70 9.29 5.14
C TYR A 37 -28.33 9.71 3.80
N GLY A 38 -28.92 8.78 3.04
CA GLY A 38 -29.59 9.08 1.76
C GLY A 38 -28.64 9.47 0.61
N ASP A 39 -27.32 9.40 0.81
CA ASP A 39 -26.30 9.81 -0.16
C ASP A 39 -25.42 8.63 -0.58
N LEU A 40 -25.48 8.27 -1.87
CA LEU A 40 -24.66 7.22 -2.48
C LEU A 40 -23.17 7.53 -2.39
N ARG A 41 -22.77 8.79 -2.52
CA ARG A 41 -21.36 9.17 -2.42
C ARG A 41 -20.82 8.88 -1.03
N TRP A 42 -21.61 9.18 0.00
CA TRP A 42 -21.25 8.90 1.37
C TRP A 42 -21.15 7.39 1.63
N ALA A 43 -22.11 6.61 1.14
CA ALA A 43 -22.11 5.15 1.28
C ALA A 43 -20.93 4.48 0.55
N MET A 44 -20.63 4.89 -0.68
CA MET A 44 -19.45 4.43 -1.42
C MET A 44 -18.17 4.76 -0.67
N ARG A 45 -18.03 5.99 -0.18
CA ARG A 45 -16.87 6.40 0.62
C ARG A 45 -16.72 5.55 1.88
N ASN A 46 -17.82 5.26 2.58
CA ASN A 46 -17.79 4.42 3.78
C ASN A 46 -17.40 2.98 3.44
N LEU A 47 -17.93 2.43 2.35
CA LEU A 47 -17.56 1.12 1.83
C LEU A 47 -16.06 1.04 1.53
N PHE A 48 -15.51 1.96 0.74
CA PHE A 48 -14.08 1.95 0.43
C PHE A 48 -13.21 2.21 1.68
N SER A 49 -13.64 3.08 2.60
CA SER A 49 -12.90 3.36 3.85
C SER A 49 -12.83 2.13 4.75
N ARG A 50 -13.97 1.44 4.95
CA ARG A 50 -14.08 0.35 5.93
C ARG A 50 -13.77 -1.04 5.36
N GLY A 51 -13.91 -1.21 4.03
CA GLY A 51 -13.90 -2.51 3.37
C GLY A 51 -15.24 -3.24 3.44
N MET A 52 -15.24 -4.52 3.11
CA MET A 52 -16.43 -5.38 3.26
C MET A 52 -16.07 -6.84 3.47
N ASP A 53 -16.90 -7.53 4.24
CA ASP A 53 -16.80 -8.99 4.43
C ASP A 53 -17.47 -9.70 3.25
N ILE A 54 -16.80 -10.68 2.65
CA ILE A 54 -17.33 -11.46 1.54
C ILE A 54 -18.02 -12.73 2.10
N PRO A 55 -19.18 -13.12 1.55
CA PRO A 55 -19.75 -14.43 1.77
C PRO A 55 -18.80 -15.54 1.30
N GLY A 56 -18.11 -16.19 2.23
CA GLY A 56 -17.05 -17.17 1.92
C GLY A 56 -15.90 -17.18 2.93
N GLY A 57 -15.78 -16.12 3.74
CA GLY A 57 -14.81 -16.01 4.82
C GLY A 57 -13.69 -15.00 4.55
N ASP A 58 -13.50 -14.61 3.29
CA ASP A 58 -12.51 -13.61 2.90
C ASP A 58 -13.04 -12.19 3.15
N ARG A 59 -12.16 -11.28 3.54
CA ARG A 59 -12.49 -9.89 3.85
C ARG A 59 -11.74 -8.96 2.91
N LEU A 60 -12.47 -8.11 2.19
CA LEU A 60 -11.86 -7.04 1.40
C LEU A 60 -11.37 -5.95 2.34
N GLN A 61 -10.05 -5.76 2.35
CA GLN A 61 -9.43 -4.72 3.16
C GLN A 61 -9.89 -3.33 2.69
N GLY A 62 -10.26 -2.48 3.65
CA GLY A 62 -10.61 -1.09 3.37
C GLY A 62 -9.41 -0.15 3.38
N MET A 63 -9.54 1.02 2.77
CA MET A 63 -8.49 2.05 2.76
C MET A 63 -8.05 2.48 4.17
N ARG A 64 -8.94 2.44 5.18
CA ARG A 64 -8.55 2.75 6.57
C ARG A 64 -7.59 1.71 7.14
N GLU A 65 -7.81 0.45 6.78
CA GLU A 65 -6.96 -0.67 7.18
C GLU A 65 -5.61 -0.60 6.46
N MET A 66 -5.61 -0.34 5.15
CA MET A 66 -4.39 -0.08 4.37
C MET A 66 -3.60 1.12 4.90
N LEU A 67 -4.27 2.25 5.16
CA LEU A 67 -3.66 3.45 5.76
C LEU A 67 -3.04 3.17 7.12
N LYS A 68 -3.70 2.34 7.95
CA LYS A 68 -3.15 1.89 9.22
C LYS A 68 -1.91 1.04 9.01
N ALA A 69 -1.95 0.08 8.09
CA ALA A 69 -0.82 -0.79 7.77
C ALA A 69 0.39 0.02 7.25
N LEU A 70 0.17 0.97 6.33
CA LEU A 70 1.22 1.86 5.82
C LEU A 70 1.85 2.70 6.93
N ARG A 71 1.05 3.26 7.82
CA ARG A 71 1.55 4.05 8.97
C ARG A 71 2.34 3.20 9.95
N GLU A 72 1.90 1.97 10.20
CA GLU A 72 2.63 1.04 11.07
C GLU A 72 3.96 0.64 10.44
N ARG A 73 3.97 0.30 9.14
CA ARG A 73 5.21 -0.01 8.39
C ARG A 73 6.19 1.16 8.38
N LYS A 74 5.71 2.39 8.13
CA LYS A 74 6.51 3.62 8.26
C LYS A 74 7.11 3.77 9.65
N LYS A 75 6.30 3.57 10.70
CA LYS A 75 6.77 3.68 12.09
C LYS A 75 7.80 2.60 12.43
N GLU A 76 7.59 1.38 11.97
CA GLU A 76 8.52 0.25 12.13
C GLU A 76 9.88 0.59 11.53
N ARG A 77 9.91 1.04 10.26
CA ARG A 77 11.14 1.51 9.59
C ARG A 77 11.88 2.59 10.36
N LEU A 78 11.16 3.61 10.83
CA LEU A 78 11.74 4.71 11.62
C LEU A 78 12.30 4.25 12.98
N SER A 79 11.72 3.21 13.57
CA SER A 79 12.14 2.66 14.85
C SER A 79 13.21 1.58 14.77
N GLN A 80 13.45 1.03 13.58
CA GLN A 80 14.39 -0.07 13.39
C GLN A 80 15.82 0.46 13.16
N PHE A 81 15.98 1.39 12.24
CA PHE A 81 17.28 1.82 11.73
C PHE A 81 17.76 3.14 12.37
N ASP A 82 19.08 3.25 12.49
CA ASP A 82 19.77 4.47 12.90
C ASP A 82 20.52 5.08 11.70
N LEU A 83 20.03 6.21 11.18
CA LEU A 83 20.66 6.88 10.05
C LEU A 83 21.98 7.60 10.41
N SER A 84 22.23 7.84 11.70
CA SER A 84 23.47 8.48 12.14
C SER A 84 24.69 7.57 11.96
N SER A 85 24.47 6.24 12.01
CA SER A 85 25.48 5.19 11.83
C SER A 85 26.14 5.20 10.44
N VAL A 86 25.53 5.81 9.43
CA VAL A 86 26.05 5.87 8.06
C VAL A 86 27.40 6.58 8.00
N MET A 87 27.51 7.72 8.68
CA MET A 87 28.77 8.47 8.73
C MET A 87 29.81 7.78 9.59
N ASP A 88 29.36 7.06 10.64
CA ASP A 88 30.24 6.27 11.50
C ASP A 88 30.82 5.07 10.75
N ASP A 89 30.05 4.44 9.84
CA ASP A 89 30.56 3.41 8.92
C ASP A 89 31.61 3.97 7.95
N ILE A 90 31.34 5.13 7.35
CA ILE A 90 32.32 5.80 6.46
C ILE A 90 33.59 6.14 7.24
N GLY A 91 33.45 6.69 8.45
CA GLY A 91 34.57 7.02 9.34
C GLY A 91 35.41 5.78 9.67
N ARG A 92 34.77 4.69 10.09
CA ARG A 92 35.45 3.42 10.38
C ARG A 92 36.22 2.87 9.18
N LYS A 93 35.62 2.90 7.99
CA LYS A 93 36.28 2.44 6.74
C LYS A 93 37.48 3.32 6.38
N LEU A 94 37.38 4.63 6.57
CA LEU A 94 38.49 5.56 6.35
C LEU A 94 39.62 5.34 7.35
N ASP A 95 39.28 5.13 8.63
CA ASP A 95 40.26 4.84 9.68
C ASP A 95 41.00 3.52 9.39
N GLU A 96 40.29 2.48 8.95
CA GLU A 96 40.91 1.22 8.51
C GLU A 96 41.88 1.43 7.34
N ILE A 97 41.52 2.27 6.37
CA ILE A 97 42.39 2.62 5.24
C ILE A 97 43.65 3.35 5.72
N ILE A 98 43.49 4.32 6.62
CA ILE A 98 44.59 5.10 7.19
C ILE A 98 45.51 4.19 8.02
N ASP A 99 44.96 3.27 8.81
CA ASP A 99 45.73 2.35 9.64
C ASP A 99 46.57 1.36 8.81
N MET A 100 46.05 0.87 7.68
CA MET A 100 46.83 0.04 6.75
C MET A 100 47.99 0.83 6.15
N GLU A 101 47.74 2.06 5.69
CA GLU A 101 48.78 2.93 5.13
C GLU A 101 49.85 3.28 6.19
N ARG A 102 49.44 3.61 7.42
CA ARG A 102 50.37 3.86 8.54
C ARG A 102 51.22 2.64 8.86
N SER A 103 50.61 1.47 8.94
CA SER A 103 51.33 0.21 9.16
C SER A 103 52.37 -0.03 8.07
N ARG A 104 52.03 0.25 6.82
CA ARG A 104 52.94 0.10 5.68
C ARG A 104 54.10 1.10 5.75
N ILE A 105 53.81 2.37 6.03
CA ILE A 105 54.81 3.42 6.22
C ILE A 105 55.78 3.06 7.35
N ASP A 106 55.28 2.53 8.46
CA ASP A 106 56.09 2.13 9.61
C ASP A 106 56.99 0.92 9.29
N GLU A 107 56.51 -0.06 8.50
CA GLU A 107 57.36 -1.15 7.99
C GLU A 107 58.55 -0.62 7.17
N TRP A 108 58.31 0.36 6.29
CA TRP A 108 59.35 0.95 5.45
C TRP A 108 60.33 1.80 6.25
N LYS A 109 59.86 2.57 7.24
CA LYS A 109 60.73 3.29 8.18
C LYS A 109 61.56 2.34 9.06
N GLY A 110 60.98 1.21 9.48
CA GLY A 110 61.61 0.21 10.32
C GLY A 110 62.72 -0.58 9.61
N ARG A 111 62.53 -0.91 8.31
CA ARG A 111 63.54 -1.57 7.48
C ARG A 111 64.87 -0.80 7.45
N GLY A 112 64.79 0.52 7.25
CA GLY A 112 65.96 1.40 7.22
C GLY A 112 66.71 1.53 8.55
N ASN A 113 66.09 1.15 9.68
CA ASN A 113 66.75 1.17 11.00
C ASN A 113 67.44 -0.17 11.33
N SER A 114 67.03 -1.26 10.69
CA SER A 114 67.66 -2.59 10.86
C SER A 114 68.95 -2.76 10.07
N GLU A 115 69.12 -2.05 8.94
CA GLU A 115 70.38 -2.04 8.19
C GLU A 115 71.43 -1.09 8.79
N ALA A 116 71.01 -0.01 9.45
CA ALA A 116 71.92 0.89 10.19
C ALA A 116 72.47 0.28 11.50
N GLY A 117 71.93 -0.87 11.95
CA GLY A 117 72.32 -1.56 13.18
C GLY A 117 73.20 -2.80 13.00
N SER A 118 73.60 -3.15 11.77
CA SER A 118 74.45 -4.33 11.48
C SER A 118 75.84 -3.95 10.97
N GLU A 119 76.52 -3.04 11.67
CA GLU A 119 78.00 -2.96 11.65
C GLU A 119 78.52 -3.41 13.02
N GLY A 120 78.66 -4.72 13.19
CA GLY A 120 79.13 -5.31 14.44
C GLY A 120 79.20 -6.83 14.42
N GLY A 121 79.87 -7.42 13.43
CA GLY A 121 80.10 -8.87 13.39
C GLY A 121 81.20 -9.24 12.40
N GLU A 122 82.41 -9.46 12.90
CA GLU A 122 83.55 -10.02 12.17
C GLU A 122 83.18 -11.36 11.50
N GLY A 123 83.55 -11.56 10.22
CA GLY A 123 83.35 -12.87 9.60
C GLY A 123 83.58 -13.03 8.10
N ASN A 124 84.85 -12.95 7.69
CA ASN A 124 85.46 -13.73 6.60
C ASN A 124 85.28 -13.29 5.12
N GLU A 125 86.44 -13.06 4.49
CA GLU A 125 86.65 -12.88 3.05
C GLU A 125 86.37 -14.18 2.29
N SER A 126 85.47 -14.17 1.31
CA SER A 126 85.65 -14.89 0.03
C SER A 126 84.68 -14.41 -1.06
N ALA A 127 85.27 -13.90 -2.15
CA ALA A 127 84.82 -13.97 -3.56
C ALA A 127 83.32 -14.15 -3.89
N ASP A 128 82.71 -13.10 -4.46
CA ASP A 128 82.43 -13.06 -5.91
C ASP A 128 82.18 -11.62 -6.37
N ALA A 129 82.80 -11.23 -7.49
CA ALA A 129 82.86 -9.86 -7.97
C ALA A 129 81.94 -9.67 -9.18
N THR A 130 80.62 -9.65 -8.95
CA THR A 130 79.64 -9.29 -9.98
C THR A 130 78.39 -8.53 -9.49
N GLY A 131 78.34 -8.08 -8.23
CA GLY A 131 77.13 -7.46 -7.65
C GLY A 131 77.18 -5.96 -7.31
N LYS A 132 78.27 -5.24 -7.60
CA LYS A 132 78.50 -3.87 -7.06
C LYS A 132 77.61 -2.75 -7.63
N ASP A 133 76.88 -2.98 -8.73
CA ASP A 133 75.93 -2.01 -9.30
C ASP A 133 74.47 -2.26 -8.87
N ALA A 134 74.13 -3.46 -8.39
CA ALA A 134 72.78 -3.78 -7.95
C ALA A 134 72.45 -3.16 -6.58
N GLY A 135 73.38 -3.20 -5.62
CA GLY A 135 73.17 -2.68 -4.27
C GLY A 135 73.08 -1.15 -4.17
N LYS A 136 73.61 -0.39 -5.14
CA LYS A 136 73.46 1.08 -5.19
C LYS A 136 72.12 1.51 -5.80
N ALA A 137 71.60 0.73 -6.74
CA ALA A 137 70.28 0.96 -7.32
C ALA A 137 69.18 0.63 -6.29
N GLU A 138 69.35 -0.45 -5.53
CA GLU A 138 68.45 -0.81 -4.41
C GLU A 138 68.47 0.24 -3.29
N SER A 139 69.65 0.74 -2.87
CA SER A 139 69.70 1.77 -1.83
C SER A 139 69.11 3.12 -2.28
N PHE A 140 69.26 3.50 -3.55
CA PHE A 140 68.68 4.74 -4.05
C PHE A 140 67.15 4.66 -4.16
N SER A 141 66.60 3.51 -4.58
CA SER A 141 65.15 3.29 -4.57
C SER A 141 64.59 3.25 -3.15
N ASP A 142 65.30 2.64 -2.21
CA ASP A 142 64.86 2.54 -0.81
C ASP A 142 64.93 3.90 -0.08
N ASP A 143 65.97 4.71 -0.32
CA ASP A 143 66.05 6.08 0.22
C ASP A 143 64.94 6.98 -0.33
N LEU A 144 64.60 6.84 -1.62
CA LEU A 144 63.53 7.63 -2.24
C LEU A 144 62.15 7.23 -1.70
N LEU A 145 61.89 5.93 -1.56
CA LEU A 145 60.66 5.41 -0.94
C LEU A 145 60.55 5.81 0.54
N ARG A 146 61.68 5.87 1.26
CA ARG A 146 61.71 6.36 2.64
C ARG A 146 61.37 7.83 2.74
N GLN A 147 61.91 8.66 1.84
CA GLN A 147 61.57 10.09 1.79
C GLN A 147 60.09 10.30 1.47
N ILE A 148 59.53 9.48 0.58
CA ILE A 148 58.08 9.46 0.30
C ILE A 148 57.30 9.02 1.55
N ALA A 149 57.72 7.97 2.24
CA ALA A 149 57.07 7.48 3.46
C ALA A 149 57.11 8.50 4.61
N GLU A 150 58.19 9.26 4.77
CA GLU A 150 58.29 10.34 5.76
C GLU A 150 57.37 11.51 5.42
N LYS A 151 57.30 11.91 4.14
CA LYS A 151 56.37 12.93 3.66
C LYS A 151 54.92 12.49 3.86
N ASN A 152 54.59 11.27 3.45
CA ASN A 152 53.28 10.66 3.59
C ASN A 152 52.84 10.56 5.05
N ALA A 153 53.75 10.20 5.97
CA ALA A 153 53.44 10.19 7.40
C ALA A 153 53.06 11.58 7.92
N SER A 154 53.80 12.62 7.52
CA SER A 154 53.50 13.98 7.92
C SER A 154 52.17 14.49 7.35
N GLU A 155 51.76 14.02 6.16
CA GLU A 155 50.45 14.32 5.59
C GLU A 155 49.33 13.59 6.36
N LEU A 156 49.54 12.32 6.75
CA LEU A 156 48.59 11.54 7.54
C LEU A 156 48.43 12.03 8.99
N ASP A 157 49.46 12.62 9.58
CA ASP A 157 49.39 13.20 10.93
C ASP A 157 48.63 14.54 10.96
N ASN A 158 48.57 15.24 9.84
CA ASN A 158 47.83 16.49 9.67
C ASN A 158 46.41 16.31 9.11
N LEU A 159 45.92 15.05 9.04
CA LEU A 159 44.57 14.77 8.58
C LEU A 159 43.53 15.38 9.53
N PRO A 160 42.44 15.97 8.99
CA PRO A 160 41.28 16.37 9.80
C PRO A 160 40.70 15.19 10.59
N GLU A 161 40.08 15.44 11.74
CA GLU A 161 39.45 14.37 12.54
C GLU A 161 38.13 13.89 11.90
N ASP A 162 37.50 14.69 11.05
CA ASP A 162 36.21 14.40 10.45
C ASP A 162 36.29 13.52 9.18
N PRO A 163 35.30 12.63 8.94
CA PRO A 163 35.31 11.72 7.79
C PRO A 163 35.37 12.45 6.43
N ALA A 164 34.72 13.60 6.31
CA ALA A 164 34.68 14.39 5.09
C ALA A 164 36.06 14.98 4.73
N GLY A 165 36.71 15.59 5.72
CA GLY A 165 38.06 16.14 5.61
C GLY A 165 39.08 15.04 5.28
N LYS A 166 38.99 13.88 5.95
CA LYS A 166 39.82 12.70 5.63
C LYS A 166 39.63 12.26 4.18
N MET A 167 38.39 12.15 3.71
CA MET A 167 38.10 11.73 2.33
C MET A 167 38.70 12.68 1.29
N ASN A 168 38.53 14.00 1.49
CA ASN A 168 39.05 15.04 0.59
C ASN A 168 40.58 15.07 0.56
N ALA A 169 41.23 14.91 1.71
CA ALA A 169 42.69 14.84 1.79
C ALA A 169 43.23 13.59 1.09
N LEU A 170 42.60 12.43 1.32
CA LEU A 170 42.98 11.16 0.70
C LEU A 170 42.73 11.12 -0.81
N GLN A 171 41.86 11.98 -1.35
CA GLN A 171 41.60 12.06 -2.79
C GLN A 171 42.84 12.48 -3.59
N LYS A 172 43.68 13.34 -3.01
CA LYS A 172 44.92 13.85 -3.63
C LYS A 172 46.17 13.11 -3.14
N TYR A 173 45.97 12.12 -2.27
CA TYR A 173 47.03 11.41 -1.59
C TYR A 173 47.60 10.27 -2.45
N GLU A 174 48.91 10.09 -2.41
CA GLU A 174 49.63 9.01 -3.09
C GLU A 174 49.89 7.86 -2.10
N PHE A 175 49.08 6.81 -2.18
CA PHE A 175 49.18 5.63 -1.31
C PHE A 175 50.44 4.80 -1.58
N LEU A 176 51.11 4.37 -0.51
CA LEU A 176 52.23 3.42 -0.54
C LEU A 176 51.72 1.97 -0.46
N ASP A 177 50.58 1.75 0.20
CA ASP A 177 49.92 0.45 0.28
C ASP A 177 48.88 0.26 -0.86
N PRO A 178 49.11 -0.68 -1.80
CA PRO A 178 48.15 -0.97 -2.87
C PRO A 178 46.81 -1.52 -2.36
N GLU A 179 46.77 -2.19 -1.19
CA GLU A 179 45.51 -2.66 -0.61
C GLU A 179 44.69 -1.49 -0.03
N ALA A 180 45.33 -0.56 0.67
CA ALA A 180 44.70 0.66 1.16
C ALA A 180 44.10 1.50 0.02
N GLN A 181 44.86 1.68 -1.06
CA GLN A 181 44.39 2.38 -2.26
C GLN A 181 43.15 1.70 -2.87
N LYS A 182 43.16 0.36 -2.95
CA LYS A 182 42.02 -0.40 -3.49
C LYS A 182 40.76 -0.20 -2.64
N LYS A 183 40.87 -0.32 -1.31
CA LYS A 183 39.73 -0.10 -0.41
C LYS A 183 39.20 1.33 -0.48
N TYR A 184 40.09 2.33 -0.60
CA TYR A 184 39.68 3.71 -0.82
C TYR A 184 38.90 3.89 -2.12
N LEU A 185 39.38 3.32 -3.23
CA LEU A 185 38.68 3.36 -4.52
C LEU A 185 37.33 2.62 -4.47
N GLU A 186 37.23 1.52 -3.73
CA GLU A 186 35.95 0.82 -3.50
C GLU A 186 34.96 1.70 -2.72
N LEU A 187 35.40 2.34 -1.64
CA LEU A 187 34.57 3.30 -0.87
C LEU A 187 34.11 4.48 -1.73
N LEU A 188 35.02 5.05 -2.53
CA LEU A 188 34.70 6.14 -3.45
C LEU A 188 33.68 5.70 -4.51
N ASN A 189 33.85 4.49 -5.06
CA ASN A 189 32.89 3.92 -6.00
C ASN A 189 31.54 3.64 -5.35
N GLN A 190 31.49 3.18 -4.09
CA GLN A 190 30.24 3.01 -3.34
C GLN A 190 29.53 4.36 -3.15
N LEU A 191 30.24 5.39 -2.71
CA LEU A 191 29.71 6.76 -2.55
C LEU A 191 29.22 7.34 -3.88
N ARG A 192 29.97 7.11 -4.97
CA ARG A 192 29.56 7.52 -6.32
C ARG A 192 28.32 6.76 -6.75
N LYS A 193 28.30 5.43 -6.61
CA LYS A 193 27.19 4.56 -6.99
C LYS A 193 25.91 4.95 -6.24
N ALA A 194 26.06 5.19 -4.94
CA ALA A 194 25.03 5.70 -4.05
C ALA A 194 24.39 6.99 -4.57
N MET A 195 25.22 8.00 -4.83
CA MET A 195 24.74 9.25 -5.43
C MET A 195 24.18 9.04 -6.85
N THR A 196 24.62 8.00 -7.58
CA THR A 196 24.13 7.72 -8.94
C THR A 196 22.80 6.98 -9.02
N GLN A 197 22.52 5.99 -8.17
CA GLN A 197 21.29 5.20 -8.36
C GLN A 197 20.00 5.95 -8.03
N SER A 198 20.04 6.90 -7.08
CA SER A 198 18.87 7.70 -6.71
C SER A 198 18.70 8.95 -7.60
N PHE A 199 19.78 9.52 -8.13
CA PHE A 199 19.73 10.77 -8.91
C PHE A 199 20.04 10.62 -10.42
N PHE A 200 20.72 9.56 -10.88
CA PHE A 200 21.39 9.56 -12.20
C PHE A 200 20.68 8.87 -13.36
N ASN A 201 19.56 8.16 -13.19
CA ASN A 201 18.82 7.71 -14.39
C ASN A 201 18.40 8.91 -15.28
N ASN A 202 18.22 10.10 -14.66
CA ASN A 202 17.95 11.34 -15.38
C ASN A 202 19.23 12.18 -15.65
N ILE A 203 20.20 12.20 -14.72
CA ILE A 203 21.42 13.02 -14.85
C ILE A 203 22.47 12.41 -15.81
N GLU A 204 22.51 11.08 -16.00
CA GLU A 204 23.49 10.45 -16.90
C GLU A 204 23.31 10.86 -18.37
N GLN A 205 22.08 11.18 -18.80
CA GLN A 205 21.81 11.77 -20.12
C GLN A 205 22.16 13.26 -20.20
N MET A 206 22.12 13.96 -19.06
CA MET A 206 22.40 15.39 -18.95
C MET A 206 23.92 15.65 -18.92
N VAL A 207 24.66 14.97 -18.04
CA VAL A 207 26.10 15.17 -17.83
C VAL A 207 26.95 14.66 -18.99
N LYS A 208 26.49 13.65 -19.74
CA LYS A 208 27.21 13.18 -20.94
C LYS A 208 27.27 14.21 -22.08
N ASN A 209 26.48 15.29 -22.01
CA ASN A 209 26.37 16.31 -23.06
C ASN A 209 26.68 17.75 -22.60
N MET A 210 27.07 17.99 -21.36
CA MET A 210 27.31 19.36 -20.87
C MET A 210 28.64 19.93 -21.37
N SER A 211 28.54 21.03 -22.11
CA SER A 211 29.61 21.96 -22.46
C SER A 211 29.65 23.14 -21.46
N ASP A 212 30.70 23.96 -21.48
CA ASP A 212 30.78 25.20 -20.68
C ASP A 212 29.60 26.17 -20.95
N GLY A 213 28.96 26.05 -22.13
CA GLY A 213 27.75 26.80 -22.48
C GLY A 213 26.49 26.36 -21.73
N ASP A 214 26.41 25.08 -21.34
CA ASP A 214 25.24 24.50 -20.66
C ASP A 214 25.22 24.86 -19.17
N ILE A 215 26.40 25.06 -18.56
CA ILE A 215 26.52 25.58 -17.18
C ILE A 215 25.96 27.00 -17.10
N LYS A 216 26.29 27.84 -18.08
CA LYS A 216 25.76 29.20 -18.15
C LYS A 216 24.24 29.21 -18.32
N ARG A 217 23.72 28.34 -19.18
CA ARG A 217 22.29 28.19 -19.42
C ARG A 217 21.54 27.67 -18.18
N MET A 218 22.14 26.76 -17.42
CA MET A 218 21.62 26.26 -16.14
C MET A 218 21.58 27.35 -15.06
N LYS A 219 22.60 28.21 -14.99
CA LYS A 219 22.59 29.38 -14.10
C LYS A 219 21.47 30.35 -14.45
N ASP A 220 21.32 30.66 -15.73
CA ASP A 220 20.26 31.54 -16.22
C ASP A 220 18.87 30.96 -15.89
N MET A 221 18.70 29.63 -16.03
CA MET A 221 17.49 28.91 -15.62
C MET A 221 17.24 29.00 -14.12
N LEU A 222 18.24 28.73 -13.27
CA LEU A 222 18.09 28.79 -11.81
C LEU A 222 17.74 30.21 -11.33
N ARG A 223 18.33 31.23 -11.95
CA ARG A 223 18.02 32.63 -11.68
C ARG A 223 16.57 32.96 -12.05
N ALA A 224 16.13 32.56 -13.23
CA ALA A 224 14.75 32.76 -13.68
C ALA A 224 13.73 32.01 -12.79
N LEU A 225 14.09 30.80 -12.35
CA LEU A 225 13.29 30.00 -11.42
C LEU A 225 13.21 30.68 -10.04
N ASN A 226 14.33 31.16 -9.50
CA ASN A 226 14.35 31.91 -8.24
C ASN A 226 13.48 33.16 -8.29
N GLU A 227 13.55 33.91 -9.39
CA GLU A 227 12.70 35.09 -9.61
C GLU A 227 11.20 34.71 -9.65
N MET A 228 10.87 33.62 -10.35
CA MET A 228 9.51 33.09 -10.43
C MET A 228 8.97 32.68 -9.06
N LEU A 229 9.77 31.95 -8.28
CA LEU A 229 9.39 31.51 -6.93
C LEU A 229 9.23 32.70 -5.98
N ALA A 230 10.10 33.71 -6.09
CA ALA A 230 10.01 34.94 -5.31
C ALA A 230 8.73 35.73 -5.64
N ARG A 231 8.37 35.86 -6.91
CA ARG A 231 7.10 36.50 -7.34
C ARG A 231 5.89 35.76 -6.80
N ARG A 232 5.88 34.43 -6.87
CA ARG A 232 4.81 33.61 -6.27
C ARG A 232 4.72 33.78 -4.76
N ALA A 233 5.86 33.85 -4.06
CA ALA A 233 5.90 34.09 -2.62
C ALA A 233 5.37 35.49 -2.25
N ALA A 234 5.56 36.48 -3.13
CA ALA A 234 5.00 37.82 -3.00
C ALA A 234 3.50 37.90 -3.34
N GLY A 235 2.92 36.84 -3.93
CA GLY A 235 1.53 36.80 -4.39
C GLY A 235 1.32 37.39 -5.79
N ASP A 236 2.40 37.65 -6.53
CA ASP A 236 2.39 38.16 -7.90
C ASP A 236 2.34 37.00 -8.92
N ASP A 237 2.05 37.33 -10.18
CA ASP A 237 2.07 36.35 -11.28
C ASP A 237 3.51 35.85 -11.53
N PRO A 238 3.76 34.55 -11.39
CA PRO A 238 5.08 33.96 -11.61
C PRO A 238 5.58 34.01 -13.06
N GLU A 239 4.75 34.32 -14.07
CA GLU A 239 5.14 34.27 -15.49
C GLU A 239 5.66 32.87 -15.93
N PHE A 240 5.01 31.80 -15.46
CA PHE A 240 5.42 30.41 -15.76
C PHE A 240 5.54 30.11 -17.26
N ASP A 241 4.62 30.62 -18.07
CA ASP A 241 4.62 30.41 -19.53
C ASP A 241 5.90 30.93 -20.18
N ARG A 242 6.38 32.10 -19.73
CA ARG A 242 7.62 32.72 -20.24
C ARG A 242 8.86 31.92 -19.88
N PHE A 243 8.90 31.33 -18.70
CA PHE A 243 9.99 30.45 -18.29
C PHE A 243 10.01 29.16 -19.10
N MET A 244 8.84 28.57 -19.37
CA MET A 244 8.74 27.38 -20.19
C MET A 244 9.12 27.65 -21.66
N ASP A 245 8.83 28.85 -22.18
CA ASP A 245 9.28 29.27 -23.51
C ASP A 245 10.82 29.36 -23.63
N GLU A 246 11.51 29.74 -22.55
CA GLU A 246 12.96 30.00 -22.55
C GLU A 246 13.80 28.79 -22.10
N PHE A 247 13.28 28.00 -21.15
CA PHE A 247 14.01 26.91 -20.47
C PHE A 247 13.28 25.56 -20.46
N GLY A 248 12.12 25.43 -21.11
CA GLY A 248 11.31 24.21 -21.09
C GLY A 248 12.00 22.96 -21.66
N ASP A 249 13.04 23.13 -22.46
CA ASP A 249 13.86 22.03 -22.99
C ASP A 249 14.77 21.37 -21.93
N MET A 250 15.00 22.01 -20.79
CA MET A 250 15.85 21.49 -19.70
C MET A 250 15.08 20.85 -18.54
N VAL A 251 13.76 21.00 -18.48
CA VAL A 251 12.92 20.68 -17.30
C VAL A 251 12.34 19.25 -17.30
N ASP A 252 12.77 18.38 -18.24
CA ASP A 252 12.44 16.95 -18.43
C ASP A 252 11.45 16.65 -19.59
N LYS A 253 11.36 15.37 -20.01
CA LYS A 253 10.57 14.87 -21.16
C LYS A 253 9.06 15.01 -20.99
N ASN A 254 8.58 15.19 -19.76
CA ASN A 254 7.20 15.53 -19.44
C ASN A 254 7.16 16.95 -18.84
N PRO A 255 6.91 18.00 -19.64
CA PRO A 255 6.85 19.35 -19.14
C PRO A 255 5.65 19.52 -18.19
N PRO A 256 5.86 20.12 -17.00
CA PRO A 256 4.76 20.40 -16.06
C PRO A 256 3.77 21.38 -16.67
N LYS A 257 2.48 21.19 -16.40
CA LYS A 257 1.40 22.01 -16.97
C LYS A 257 1.24 23.35 -16.27
N ASN A 258 1.76 23.48 -15.05
CA ASN A 258 1.73 24.71 -14.28
C ASN A 258 2.86 24.74 -13.25
N LEU A 259 3.07 25.93 -12.67
CA LEU A 259 4.07 26.11 -11.63
C LEU A 259 3.85 25.25 -10.38
N ALA A 260 2.60 24.87 -10.06
CA ALA A 260 2.36 24.01 -8.90
C ALA A 260 2.94 22.60 -9.12
N GLU A 261 2.78 22.04 -10.32
CA GLU A 261 3.34 20.75 -10.74
C GLU A 261 4.86 20.82 -10.84
N LEU A 262 5.43 21.92 -11.37
CA LEU A 262 6.90 22.13 -11.37
C LEU A 262 7.47 22.18 -9.95
N ILE A 263 6.84 22.97 -9.06
CA ILE A 263 7.28 23.06 -7.66
C ILE A 263 7.12 21.71 -6.97
N GLU A 264 6.03 20.98 -7.23
CA GLU A 264 5.81 19.65 -6.66
C GLU A 264 6.93 18.69 -7.07
N GLN A 265 7.23 18.58 -8.37
CA GLN A 265 8.31 17.75 -8.90
C GLN A 265 9.69 18.15 -8.35
N MET A 266 10.02 19.44 -8.34
CA MET A 266 11.30 19.92 -7.78
C MET A 266 11.37 19.74 -6.26
N SER A 267 10.24 19.94 -5.56
CA SER A 267 10.16 19.75 -4.12
C SER A 267 10.31 18.28 -3.76
N GLN A 268 9.82 17.33 -4.57
CA GLN A 268 10.01 15.90 -4.36
C GLN A 268 11.51 15.54 -4.46
N GLN A 269 12.18 15.99 -5.52
CA GLN A 269 13.61 15.77 -5.72
C GLN A 269 14.47 16.39 -4.60
N MET A 270 14.16 17.63 -4.22
CA MET A 270 14.86 18.33 -3.14
C MET A 270 14.52 17.75 -1.76
N ALA A 271 13.28 17.30 -1.53
CA ALA A 271 12.87 16.70 -0.27
C ALA A 271 13.61 15.40 0.03
N ALA A 272 13.91 14.57 -0.97
CA ALA A 272 14.71 13.36 -0.77
C ALA A 272 16.13 13.69 -0.28
N ALA A 273 16.80 14.64 -0.96
CA ALA A 273 18.13 15.13 -0.56
C ALA A 273 18.10 15.79 0.83
N GLN A 274 17.13 16.67 1.05
CA GLN A 274 17.03 17.46 2.26
C GLN A 274 16.55 16.63 3.45
N SER A 275 15.78 15.58 3.23
CA SER A 275 15.38 14.65 4.29
C SER A 275 16.57 13.82 4.76
N LEU A 276 17.42 13.32 3.84
CA LEU A 276 18.71 12.72 4.18
C LEU A 276 19.59 13.68 5.00
N LEU A 277 19.76 14.92 4.53
CA LEU A 277 20.51 15.94 5.27
C LEU A 277 19.87 16.19 6.64
N ASN A 278 18.54 16.25 6.72
CA ASN A 278 17.81 16.53 7.95
C ASN A 278 17.78 15.35 8.94
N SER A 279 18.03 14.13 8.49
CA SER A 279 18.22 12.97 9.36
C SER A 279 19.64 12.85 9.93
N LEU A 280 20.62 13.53 9.33
CA LEU A 280 22.00 13.58 9.84
C LEU A 280 22.15 14.60 10.98
N SER A 281 23.16 14.41 11.84
CA SER A 281 23.49 15.37 12.90
C SER A 281 23.91 16.74 12.33
N PRO A 282 23.84 17.84 13.10
CA PRO A 282 24.34 19.15 12.66
C PRO A 282 25.81 19.10 12.21
N GLU A 283 26.65 18.31 12.88
CA GLU A 283 28.05 18.11 12.51
C GLU A 283 28.15 17.36 11.18
N GLN A 284 27.46 16.23 11.04
CA GLN A 284 27.45 15.40 9.81
C GLN A 284 26.92 16.15 8.58
N ARG A 285 25.93 17.04 8.76
CA ARG A 285 25.45 17.92 7.69
C ARG A 285 26.53 18.87 7.19
N SER A 286 27.29 19.46 8.11
CA SER A 286 28.37 20.38 7.74
C SER A 286 29.52 19.65 7.05
N GLN A 287 29.79 18.40 7.44
CA GLN A 287 30.74 17.53 6.75
C GLN A 287 30.29 17.20 5.32
N LEU A 288 29.03 16.79 5.13
CA LEU A 288 28.49 16.47 3.80
C LEU A 288 28.42 17.71 2.89
N SER A 289 28.07 18.89 3.43
CA SER A 289 28.10 20.13 2.66
C SER A 289 29.51 20.50 2.20
N GLN A 290 30.54 20.24 3.02
CA GLN A 290 31.95 20.44 2.63
C GLN A 290 32.40 19.45 1.54
N LEU A 291 31.92 18.20 1.57
CA LEU A 291 32.16 17.24 0.48
C LEU A 291 31.56 17.70 -0.85
N MET A 292 30.39 18.35 -0.80
CA MET A 292 29.70 18.84 -1.99
C MET A 292 30.27 20.17 -2.51
N ALA A 293 30.74 21.05 -1.62
CA ALA A 293 31.36 22.33 -1.99
C ALA A 293 32.63 22.16 -2.84
N GLY A 294 33.34 21.03 -2.69
CA GLY A 294 34.53 20.73 -3.51
C GLY A 294 34.23 20.25 -4.94
N ARG A 295 32.96 20.07 -5.34
CA ARG A 295 32.59 19.57 -6.67
C ARG A 295 32.10 20.63 -7.66
N PHE A 296 31.60 21.76 -7.17
CA PHE A 296 31.12 22.85 -8.01
C PHE A 296 32.12 24.00 -7.93
N ASP A 297 33.05 24.09 -8.89
CA ASP A 297 34.06 25.18 -8.97
C ASP A 297 33.45 26.55 -9.39
N ASP A 298 32.15 26.79 -9.09
CA ASP A 298 31.43 27.98 -9.55
C ASP A 298 30.62 28.65 -8.42
N PRO A 299 31.14 29.75 -7.81
CA PRO A 299 30.52 30.40 -6.66
C PRO A 299 29.17 31.07 -6.98
N GLU A 300 28.91 31.37 -8.25
CA GLU A 300 27.62 31.94 -8.66
C GLU A 300 26.53 30.87 -8.72
N LEU A 301 26.87 29.64 -9.13
CA LEU A 301 25.93 28.52 -9.15
C LEU A 301 25.53 28.11 -7.73
N GLU A 302 26.49 28.08 -6.80
CA GLU A 302 26.22 27.80 -5.38
C GLU A 302 25.23 28.80 -4.78
N PHE A 303 25.39 30.08 -5.09
CA PHE A 303 24.49 31.14 -4.62
C PHE A 303 23.06 30.96 -5.13
N GLU A 304 22.88 30.66 -6.41
CA GLU A 304 21.55 30.44 -7.00
C GLU A 304 20.89 29.17 -6.43
N MET A 305 21.65 28.09 -6.18
CA MET A 305 21.13 26.89 -5.52
C MET A 305 20.72 27.14 -4.06
N GLN A 306 21.49 27.94 -3.31
CA GLN A 306 21.12 28.32 -1.94
C GLN A 306 19.83 29.15 -1.91
N GLN A 307 19.66 30.09 -2.85
CA GLN A 307 18.41 30.84 -2.98
C GLN A 307 17.22 29.93 -3.29
N LEU A 308 17.40 28.97 -4.20
CA LEU A 308 16.37 28.00 -4.55
C LEU A 308 15.96 27.15 -3.34
N ALA A 309 16.95 26.64 -2.60
CA ALA A 309 16.71 25.86 -1.38
C ALA A 309 15.91 26.66 -0.34
N ASN A 310 16.26 27.94 -0.12
CA ASN A 310 15.54 28.81 0.81
C ASN A 310 14.12 29.14 0.33
N ALA A 311 13.93 29.38 -0.97
CA ALA A 311 12.62 29.64 -1.55
C ALA A 311 11.70 28.41 -1.44
N LEU A 312 12.23 27.22 -1.72
CA LEU A 312 11.50 25.97 -1.59
C LEU A 312 11.19 25.61 -0.12
N ASP A 313 12.12 25.84 0.82
CA ASP A 313 11.87 25.66 2.26
C ASP A 313 10.77 26.61 2.77
N PHE A 314 10.76 27.87 2.30
CA PHE A 314 9.68 28.80 2.62
C PHE A 314 8.31 28.35 2.09
N LEU A 315 8.28 27.79 0.88
CA LEU A 315 7.04 27.29 0.25
C LEU A 315 6.60 25.93 0.80
N ASN A 316 7.53 25.12 1.29
CA ASN A 316 7.28 23.83 1.93
C ASN A 316 8.03 23.69 3.27
N PRO A 317 7.66 24.47 4.31
CA PRO A 317 8.35 24.49 5.60
C PRO A 317 8.18 23.20 6.41
N ARG A 318 7.44 22.23 5.86
CA ARG A 318 7.24 20.88 6.40
C ARG A 318 7.96 19.83 5.55
N GLY A 319 9.09 20.16 4.92
CA GLY A 319 10.00 19.14 4.40
C GLY A 319 10.10 18.00 5.42
N GLN A 320 9.66 16.80 5.01
CA GLN A 320 9.33 15.75 5.96
C GLN A 320 10.59 15.30 6.67
N ARG A 321 10.74 15.74 7.94
CA ARG A 321 11.82 15.30 8.81
C ARG A 321 11.50 13.89 9.27
N TYR A 322 12.26 12.93 8.79
CA TYR A 322 12.23 11.58 9.34
C TYR A 322 13.06 11.56 10.61
N ASN A 323 12.40 11.27 11.73
CA ASN A 323 13.07 11.07 13.00
C ASN A 323 13.34 9.58 13.16
N PHE A 324 14.50 9.14 12.70
CA PHE A 324 15.01 7.80 12.95
C PHE A 324 15.40 7.70 14.43
N GLY A 325 14.97 6.64 15.09
CA GLY A 325 15.24 6.38 16.50
C GLY A 325 15.56 4.93 16.79
N GLY A 326 15.97 4.19 15.75
CA GLY A 326 16.39 2.81 15.87
C GLY A 326 17.82 2.64 16.38
N THR A 327 18.27 1.39 16.37
CA THR A 327 19.61 0.99 16.83
C THR A 327 20.33 0.11 15.82
N GLU A 328 19.67 -0.27 14.71
CA GLU A 328 20.30 -1.06 13.66
C GLU A 328 21.16 -0.15 12.78
N ASP A 329 22.47 -0.40 12.78
CA ASP A 329 23.43 0.27 11.92
C ASP A 329 23.15 -0.04 10.46
N ILE A 330 23.27 0.97 9.60
CA ILE A 330 23.09 0.82 8.16
C ILE A 330 24.23 1.51 7.39
N ASP A 331 24.56 0.93 6.24
CA ASP A 331 25.46 1.60 5.30
C ASP A 331 24.72 2.64 4.45
N LEU A 332 25.47 3.44 3.69
CA LEU A 332 24.90 4.47 2.84
C LEU A 332 23.95 3.90 1.77
N GLU A 333 24.23 2.72 1.22
CA GLU A 333 23.39 2.12 0.17
C GLU A 333 22.01 1.73 0.73
N ALA A 334 21.99 1.07 1.88
CA ALA A 334 20.80 0.73 2.63
C ALA A 334 20.05 1.99 3.08
N ALA A 335 20.75 3.02 3.55
CA ALA A 335 20.15 4.28 3.97
C ALA A 335 19.37 4.97 2.85
N MET A 336 19.91 5.04 1.62
CA MET A 336 19.15 5.67 0.53
C MET A 336 17.97 4.83 0.08
N ARG A 337 18.10 3.49 0.05
CA ARG A 337 16.97 2.60 -0.25
C ARG A 337 15.86 2.75 0.79
N LEU A 338 16.24 2.85 2.06
CA LEU A 338 15.30 3.11 3.15
C LEU A 338 14.60 4.46 2.97
N MET A 339 15.33 5.50 2.56
CA MET A 339 14.75 6.82 2.29
C MET A 339 13.81 6.82 1.08
N ASP A 340 14.15 6.06 0.03
CA ASP A 340 13.27 5.85 -1.12
C ASP A 340 11.99 5.13 -0.70
N GLU A 341 12.09 4.02 0.05
CA GLU A 341 10.93 3.32 0.63
C GLU A 341 10.11 4.27 1.52
N MET A 342 10.77 5.14 2.31
CA MET A 342 10.09 6.11 3.15
C MET A 342 9.30 7.15 2.36
N HIS A 343 9.87 7.64 1.26
CA HIS A 343 9.20 8.58 0.38
C HIS A 343 7.98 7.94 -0.29
N GLN A 344 8.15 6.73 -0.82
CA GLN A 344 7.09 5.94 -1.41
C GLN A 344 5.95 5.66 -0.42
N LEU A 345 6.27 5.33 0.84
CA LEU A 345 5.27 5.17 1.90
C LEU A 345 4.47 6.46 2.13
N ASP A 346 5.13 7.62 2.16
CA ASP A 346 4.43 8.89 2.34
C ASP A 346 3.57 9.29 1.16
N GLU A 347 4.07 9.05 -0.06
CA GLU A 347 3.30 9.24 -1.28
C GLU A 347 2.02 8.41 -1.23
N LEU A 348 2.15 7.10 -0.97
CA LEU A 348 1.01 6.20 -0.92
C LEU A 348 0.05 6.54 0.23
N ILE A 349 0.55 6.92 1.42
CA ILE A 349 -0.28 7.40 2.53
C ILE A 349 -1.11 8.61 2.10
N ASN A 350 -0.49 9.56 1.39
CA ASN A 350 -1.18 10.76 0.89
C ASN A 350 -2.22 10.42 -0.17
N GLN A 351 -1.89 9.53 -1.11
CA GLN A 351 -2.80 9.04 -2.14
C GLN A 351 -4.01 8.34 -1.51
N VAL A 352 -3.79 7.40 -0.58
CA VAL A 352 -4.85 6.67 0.14
C VAL A 352 -5.72 7.64 0.96
N GLN A 353 -5.12 8.61 1.65
CA GLN A 353 -5.87 9.62 2.41
C GLN A 353 -6.66 10.59 1.51
N ALA A 354 -6.15 10.90 0.31
CA ALA A 354 -6.88 11.70 -0.68
C ALA A 354 -8.04 10.90 -1.27
N ALA A 355 -7.81 9.62 -1.62
CA ALA A 355 -8.81 8.69 -2.11
C ALA A 355 -9.93 8.47 -1.07
N GLU A 356 -9.58 8.29 0.21
CA GLU A 356 -10.55 8.13 1.30
C GLU A 356 -11.44 9.37 1.48
N ARG A 357 -10.86 10.57 1.41
CA ARG A 357 -11.63 11.82 1.50
C ARG A 357 -12.52 12.05 0.27
N GLY A 358 -11.98 11.76 -0.92
CA GLY A 358 -12.65 11.98 -2.20
C GLY A 358 -13.72 10.94 -2.54
N GLY A 359 -13.58 9.72 -2.02
CA GLY A 359 -14.35 8.54 -2.43
C GLY A 359 -13.92 8.00 -3.79
N ASP A 360 -12.63 8.14 -4.13
CA ASP A 360 -12.08 7.89 -5.47
C ASP A 360 -10.83 7.01 -5.38
N PRO A 361 -10.99 5.67 -5.50
CA PRO A 361 -9.88 4.73 -5.37
C PRO A 361 -8.93 4.74 -6.58
N ASP A 362 -9.27 5.40 -7.68
CA ASP A 362 -8.44 5.46 -8.89
C ASP A 362 -7.21 6.36 -8.73
N ARG A 363 -7.16 7.14 -7.65
CA ARG A 363 -6.01 8.00 -7.29
C ARG A 363 -4.86 7.25 -6.61
N ILE A 364 -5.06 5.98 -6.28
CA ILE A 364 -4.07 5.15 -5.61
C ILE A 364 -3.27 4.41 -6.68
N ASP A 365 -1.95 4.54 -6.62
CA ASP A 365 -1.02 3.75 -7.42
C ASP A 365 -1.09 2.28 -6.97
N MET A 366 -1.57 1.42 -7.86
CA MET A 366 -1.76 -0.01 -7.59
C MET A 366 -0.43 -0.76 -7.54
N ASP A 367 0.55 -0.36 -8.34
CA ASP A 367 1.85 -1.02 -8.42
C ASP A 367 2.64 -0.71 -7.13
N LEU A 368 2.60 0.54 -6.68
CA LEU A 368 3.21 0.95 -5.43
C LEU A 368 2.51 0.33 -4.21
N LEU A 369 1.17 0.26 -4.22
CA LEU A 369 0.41 -0.44 -3.18
C LEU A 369 0.83 -1.91 -3.07
N LYS A 370 1.01 -2.59 -4.20
CA LYS A 370 1.44 -3.98 -4.26
C LYS A 370 2.85 -4.17 -3.71
N GLU A 371 3.78 -3.28 -4.05
CA GLU A 371 5.16 -3.33 -3.55
C GLU A 371 5.23 -3.12 -2.02
N LEU A 372 4.45 -2.18 -1.48
CA LEU A 372 4.51 -1.78 -0.08
C LEU A 372 3.55 -2.53 0.87
N LEU A 373 2.45 -3.10 0.39
CA LEU A 373 1.51 -3.86 1.22
C LEU A 373 1.26 -5.30 0.74
N GLY A 374 1.80 -5.68 -0.42
CA GLY A 374 1.65 -7.02 -0.99
C GLY A 374 0.41 -7.21 -1.86
N ASP A 375 0.30 -8.41 -2.41
CA ASP A 375 -0.75 -8.77 -3.38
C ASP A 375 -2.16 -8.67 -2.79
N GLU A 376 -2.35 -9.05 -1.53
CA GLU A 376 -3.67 -9.07 -0.88
C GLU A 376 -4.32 -7.68 -0.80
N ALA A 377 -3.54 -6.64 -0.51
CA ALA A 377 -4.04 -5.26 -0.45
C ALA A 377 -4.38 -4.73 -1.84
N ALA A 378 -3.54 -5.02 -2.84
CA ALA A 378 -3.78 -4.66 -4.22
C ALA A 378 -5.04 -5.36 -4.78
N ASP A 379 -5.17 -6.66 -4.55
CA ASP A 379 -6.33 -7.46 -4.95
C ASP A 379 -7.61 -6.96 -4.26
N SER A 380 -7.54 -6.62 -2.97
CA SER A 380 -8.67 -6.05 -2.24
C SER A 380 -9.16 -4.74 -2.86
N LEU A 381 -8.23 -3.85 -3.21
CA LEU A 381 -8.58 -2.56 -3.84
C LEU A 381 -9.13 -2.74 -5.25
N ASP A 382 -8.57 -3.67 -6.03
CA ASP A 382 -9.05 -3.99 -7.37
C ASP A 382 -10.47 -4.61 -7.33
N GLU A 383 -10.75 -5.51 -6.40
CA GLU A 383 -12.09 -6.06 -6.21
C GLU A 383 -13.09 -4.97 -5.79
N LEU A 384 -12.73 -4.08 -4.87
CA LEU A 384 -13.58 -2.93 -4.53
C LEU A 384 -13.88 -2.04 -5.76
N LYS A 385 -12.92 -1.84 -6.66
CA LYS A 385 -13.12 -1.12 -7.93
C LYS A 385 -14.03 -1.89 -8.90
N LYS A 386 -13.88 -3.20 -9.00
CA LYS A 386 -14.73 -4.07 -9.84
C LYS A 386 -16.18 -4.06 -9.37
N LEU A 387 -16.43 -4.01 -8.06
CA LEU A 387 -17.79 -3.92 -7.51
C LEU A 387 -18.52 -2.65 -7.97
N LEU A 388 -17.81 -1.51 -8.07
CA LEU A 388 -18.39 -0.27 -8.61
C LEU A 388 -18.84 -0.46 -10.06
N LYS A 389 -17.98 -1.07 -10.89
CA LYS A 389 -18.32 -1.38 -12.29
C LYS A 389 -19.49 -2.35 -12.38
N ALA A 390 -19.54 -3.37 -11.52
CA ALA A 390 -20.64 -4.32 -11.46
C ALA A 390 -21.99 -3.64 -11.12
N LEU A 391 -22.00 -2.68 -10.21
CA LEU A 391 -23.19 -1.88 -9.87
C LEU A 391 -23.68 -1.03 -11.05
N GLU A 392 -22.75 -0.48 -11.83
CA GLU A 392 -23.06 0.27 -13.05
C GLU A 392 -23.61 -0.66 -14.14
N GLU A 393 -22.94 -1.78 -14.42
CA GLU A 393 -23.36 -2.79 -15.41
C GLU A 393 -24.73 -3.40 -15.08
N ALA A 394 -25.02 -3.63 -13.79
CA ALA A 394 -26.33 -4.08 -13.33
C ALA A 394 -27.42 -3.00 -13.44
N GLY A 395 -27.02 -1.75 -13.70
CA GLY A 395 -27.91 -0.60 -13.82
C GLY A 395 -28.47 -0.11 -12.49
N TYR A 396 -27.79 -0.38 -11.37
CA TYR A 396 -28.19 0.13 -10.05
C TYR A 396 -27.71 1.56 -9.80
N ILE A 397 -26.56 1.91 -10.36
CA ILE A 397 -26.00 3.27 -10.33
C ILE A 397 -25.74 3.77 -11.75
N ARG A 398 -25.62 5.08 -11.92
CA ARG A 398 -25.24 5.72 -13.18
C ARG A 398 -24.26 6.87 -12.95
N PRO A 399 -23.32 7.13 -13.87
CA PRO A 399 -22.45 8.30 -13.78
C PRO A 399 -23.21 9.58 -14.17
N THR A 400 -22.93 10.68 -13.48
CA THR A 400 -23.61 11.99 -13.65
C THR A 400 -22.62 13.15 -13.91
N GLY A 401 -21.34 12.83 -14.15
CA GLY A 401 -20.24 13.79 -14.37
C GLY A 401 -18.91 13.22 -13.84
N GLU A 402 -17.85 14.04 -13.77
CA GLU A 402 -16.56 13.64 -13.19
C GLU A 402 -16.75 13.11 -11.76
N ASN A 403 -16.59 11.79 -11.61
CA ASN A 403 -16.66 11.04 -10.35
C ASN A 403 -17.91 11.25 -9.48
N ARG A 404 -19.08 11.43 -10.11
CA ARG A 404 -20.36 11.41 -9.39
C ARG A 404 -21.27 10.29 -9.86
N TRP A 405 -21.69 9.47 -8.92
CA TRP A 405 -22.64 8.37 -9.11
C TRP A 405 -24.00 8.75 -8.56
N GLU A 406 -25.04 8.43 -9.31
CA GLU A 406 -26.42 8.55 -8.86
C GLU A 406 -27.10 7.19 -8.84
N LEU A 407 -27.98 6.99 -7.87
CA LEU A 407 -28.79 5.79 -7.76
C LEU A 407 -29.91 5.80 -8.82
N THR A 408 -30.06 4.71 -9.57
CA THR A 408 -31.14 4.59 -10.55
C THR A 408 -32.47 4.20 -9.86
N PRO A 409 -33.63 4.37 -10.53
CA PRO A 409 -34.91 3.85 -10.03
C PRO A 409 -34.93 2.32 -9.83
N ARG A 410 -33.99 1.59 -10.43
CA ARG A 410 -33.81 0.15 -10.20
C ARG A 410 -33.01 -0.09 -8.92
N GLY A 411 -31.92 0.65 -8.72
CA GLY A 411 -31.12 0.60 -7.49
C GLY A 411 -31.95 0.93 -6.25
N SER A 412 -32.77 1.99 -6.30
CA SER A 412 -33.65 2.38 -5.18
C SER A 412 -34.69 1.33 -4.82
N ARG A 413 -35.29 0.66 -5.81
CA ARG A 413 -36.21 -0.45 -5.58
C ARG A 413 -35.51 -1.65 -4.95
N MET A 414 -34.32 -1.98 -5.41
CA MET A 414 -33.54 -3.10 -4.89
C MET A 414 -33.11 -2.86 -3.42
N ILE A 415 -32.65 -1.65 -3.08
CA ILE A 415 -32.34 -1.25 -1.70
C ILE A 415 -33.58 -1.39 -0.81
N GLY A 416 -34.73 -0.87 -1.28
CA GLY A 416 -35.98 -0.98 -0.53
C GLY A 416 -36.40 -2.43 -0.27
N GLN A 417 -36.21 -3.33 -1.24
CA GLN A 417 -36.47 -4.76 -1.07
C GLN A 417 -35.51 -5.42 -0.07
N LYS A 418 -34.21 -5.12 -0.13
CA LYS A 418 -33.21 -5.66 0.82
C LYS A 418 -33.44 -5.15 2.24
N ALA A 419 -33.61 -3.84 2.42
CA ALA A 419 -33.87 -3.24 3.74
C ALA A 419 -35.13 -3.83 4.39
N LEU A 420 -36.20 -4.05 3.59
CA LEU A 420 -37.40 -4.72 4.08
C LEU A 420 -37.12 -6.18 4.45
N GLY A 421 -36.38 -6.92 3.64
CA GLY A 421 -35.97 -8.29 3.95
C GLY A 421 -35.18 -8.41 5.26
N GLU A 422 -34.24 -7.50 5.52
CA GLU A 422 -33.40 -7.50 6.73
C GLU A 422 -34.17 -7.15 8.00
N ILE A 423 -35.03 -6.14 7.94
CA ILE A 423 -35.95 -5.80 9.04
C ILE A 423 -36.77 -7.04 9.41
N TYR A 424 -37.27 -7.77 8.40
CA TYR A 424 -38.05 -9.00 8.61
C TYR A 424 -37.23 -10.17 9.13
N ALA A 425 -35.98 -10.34 8.68
CA ALA A 425 -35.09 -11.36 9.22
C ALA A 425 -34.79 -11.11 10.71
N ARG A 426 -34.61 -9.84 11.12
CA ARG A 426 -34.45 -9.46 12.53
C ARG A 426 -35.74 -9.65 13.33
N LEU A 427 -36.89 -9.30 12.79
CA LEU A 427 -38.21 -9.56 13.40
C LEU A 427 -38.48 -11.07 13.57
N LYS A 428 -38.15 -11.89 12.57
CA LYS A 428 -38.23 -13.36 12.65
C LYS A 428 -37.32 -13.94 13.75
N ARG A 429 -36.18 -13.30 14.04
CA ARG A 429 -35.27 -13.72 15.12
C ARG A 429 -35.73 -13.34 16.52
N GLN A 430 -36.65 -12.36 16.68
CA GLN A 430 -37.16 -11.92 18.00
C GLN A 430 -38.56 -12.42 18.34
N SER A 431 -39.24 -13.13 17.44
CA SER A 431 -40.48 -13.84 17.76
C SER A 431 -40.17 -15.30 18.01
N LEU A 432 -40.50 -15.84 19.19
CA LEU A 432 -40.45 -17.28 19.41
C LEU A 432 -41.33 -17.98 18.37
N GLY A 433 -40.71 -18.69 17.42
CA GLY A 433 -41.38 -19.55 16.45
C GLY A 433 -40.69 -19.60 15.09
N ASN A 434 -39.61 -20.39 14.97
CA ASN A 434 -39.01 -20.72 13.68
C ASN A 434 -39.92 -21.68 12.89
N HIS A 435 -40.25 -21.34 11.64
CA HIS A 435 -40.63 -22.31 10.60
C HIS A 435 -39.43 -22.40 9.64
N ALA A 436 -38.81 -23.53 9.33
CA ALA A 436 -39.20 -24.93 9.45
C ALA A 436 -38.53 -25.66 10.61
N VAL A 437 -39.29 -26.55 11.27
CA VAL A 437 -38.72 -27.71 11.95
C VAL A 437 -38.95 -28.88 11.00
N PRO A 438 -37.92 -29.60 10.53
CA PRO A 438 -38.11 -30.93 9.97
C PRO A 438 -38.35 -31.88 11.15
N GLU A 439 -39.49 -31.73 11.83
CA GLU A 439 -40.00 -32.74 12.75
C GLU A 439 -41.23 -33.35 12.12
N GLU A 440 -41.11 -34.63 11.78
CA GLU A 440 -42.20 -35.48 11.33
C GLU A 440 -43.15 -35.70 12.51
N GLY A 441 -44.23 -34.92 12.53
CA GLY A 441 -45.29 -35.02 13.52
C GLY A 441 -46.45 -35.90 13.02
N PRO A 442 -47.15 -36.62 13.91
CA PRO A 442 -48.25 -37.55 13.57
C PRO A 442 -49.54 -36.88 13.06
N PHE A 443 -49.53 -35.57 12.78
CA PHE A 443 -50.70 -34.80 12.38
C PHE A 443 -50.36 -33.83 11.24
N GLY A 444 -50.88 -34.09 10.05
CA GLY A 444 -50.71 -33.25 8.84
C GLY A 444 -51.63 -33.74 7.71
N GLU A 445 -51.64 -33.02 6.58
CA GLU A 445 -52.36 -33.48 5.38
C GLU A 445 -51.61 -34.66 4.74
N THR A 446 -52.35 -35.73 4.41
CA THR A 446 -51.82 -36.95 3.80
C THR A 446 -51.35 -36.67 2.37
N GLN A 447 -50.07 -36.85 2.07
CA GLN A 447 -49.62 -36.88 0.67
C GLN A 447 -49.89 -38.23 0.01
N GLU A 448 -50.03 -38.23 -1.32
CA GLU A 448 -50.09 -39.46 -2.12
C GLU A 448 -48.74 -40.19 -2.23
N GLN A 449 -47.64 -39.54 -1.83
CA GLN A 449 -46.32 -40.16 -1.82
C GLN A 449 -46.12 -41.00 -0.55
N ALA A 450 -45.65 -42.23 -0.74
CA ALA A 450 -45.39 -43.19 0.32
C ALA A 450 -43.89 -43.44 0.48
N LYS A 451 -43.46 -43.73 1.72
CA LYS A 451 -42.09 -44.09 2.10
C LYS A 451 -42.10 -45.49 2.74
N PRO A 452 -41.05 -46.32 2.56
CA PRO A 452 -40.87 -47.54 3.36
C PRO A 452 -40.90 -47.24 4.86
N TRP A 453 -41.60 -48.06 5.63
CA TRP A 453 -41.73 -47.90 7.07
C TRP A 453 -40.42 -48.23 7.79
N GLU A 454 -40.00 -47.35 8.69
CA GLU A 454 -38.83 -47.55 9.56
C GLU A 454 -39.25 -47.73 11.03
N TYR A 455 -38.47 -48.51 11.77
CA TYR A 455 -38.77 -48.81 13.17
C TYR A 455 -38.78 -47.53 14.02
N GLY A 456 -39.92 -47.22 14.63
CA GLY A 456 -40.15 -46.01 15.42
C GLY A 456 -41.13 -45.03 14.76
N GLU A 457 -41.44 -45.20 13.47
CA GLU A 457 -42.42 -44.37 12.77
C GLU A 457 -43.88 -44.82 13.03
N PRO A 458 -44.85 -43.88 13.06
CA PRO A 458 -46.27 -44.19 13.22
C PRO A 458 -46.81 -45.12 12.12
N PHE A 459 -47.69 -46.05 12.50
CA PHE A 459 -48.17 -47.13 11.62
C PHE A 459 -49.32 -46.70 10.68
N HIS A 460 -49.14 -45.60 9.94
CA HIS A 460 -50.09 -45.10 8.95
C HIS A 460 -49.85 -45.74 7.58
N LEU A 461 -50.13 -47.04 7.48
CA LEU A 461 -49.83 -47.84 6.29
C LEU A 461 -50.58 -47.37 5.04
N HIS A 462 -49.85 -47.21 3.94
CA HIS A 462 -50.38 -47.09 2.61
C HIS A 462 -50.79 -48.48 2.09
N LEU A 463 -51.93 -48.99 2.55
CA LEU A 463 -52.42 -50.36 2.31
C LEU A 463 -52.30 -50.82 0.84
N PRO A 464 -52.68 -50.04 -0.20
CA PRO A 464 -52.54 -50.49 -1.58
C PRO A 464 -51.09 -50.79 -2.01
N ARG A 465 -50.11 -50.01 -1.53
CA ARG A 465 -48.70 -50.19 -1.87
C ARG A 465 -48.09 -51.30 -1.04
N THR A 466 -48.43 -51.36 0.25
CA THR A 466 -48.02 -52.45 1.13
C THR A 466 -48.45 -53.82 0.60
N VAL A 467 -49.72 -53.94 0.20
CA VAL A 467 -50.25 -55.20 -0.37
C VAL A 467 -49.61 -55.48 -1.74
N ARG A 468 -49.39 -54.44 -2.56
CA ARG A 468 -48.71 -54.58 -3.84
C ARG A 468 -47.28 -55.09 -3.68
N ASN A 469 -46.50 -54.54 -2.75
CA ASN A 469 -45.13 -54.97 -2.47
C ASN A 469 -45.08 -56.44 -2.02
N ALA A 470 -46.02 -56.84 -1.16
CA ALA A 470 -46.13 -58.24 -0.74
C ALA A 470 -46.51 -59.20 -1.89
N ILE A 471 -47.38 -58.76 -2.80
CA ILE A 471 -47.76 -59.52 -4.01
C ILE A 471 -46.59 -59.58 -5.00
N ASP A 472 -45.87 -58.48 -5.21
CA ASP A 472 -44.70 -58.42 -6.09
C ASP A 472 -43.57 -59.32 -5.57
N ARG A 473 -43.45 -59.48 -4.23
CA ARG A 473 -42.47 -60.35 -3.58
C ARG A 473 -42.79 -61.84 -3.69
N ASN A 474 -44.01 -62.25 -3.33
CA ASN A 474 -44.37 -63.68 -3.20
C ASN A 474 -45.28 -64.20 -4.33
N GLY A 475 -45.63 -63.35 -5.29
CA GLY A 475 -46.58 -63.63 -6.37
C GLY A 475 -48.04 -63.53 -5.92
N PRO A 476 -49.00 -63.56 -6.87
CA PRO A 476 -50.42 -63.45 -6.59
C PRO A 476 -50.98 -64.77 -6.03
N ALA A 477 -50.63 -65.09 -4.79
CA ALA A 477 -51.14 -66.22 -4.03
C ALA A 477 -51.98 -65.74 -2.84
N THR A 478 -53.03 -66.50 -2.51
CA THR A 478 -53.85 -66.24 -1.32
C THR A 478 -53.64 -67.35 -0.30
N PRO A 479 -53.38 -67.02 0.99
CA PRO A 479 -53.34 -65.69 1.58
C PRO A 479 -52.03 -64.93 1.28
N VAL A 480 -52.13 -63.60 1.09
CA VAL A 480 -50.96 -62.72 0.93
C VAL A 480 -50.26 -62.60 2.28
N GLN A 481 -49.02 -63.09 2.38
CA GLN A 481 -48.19 -62.92 3.58
C GLN A 481 -47.51 -61.56 3.56
N LEU A 482 -47.84 -60.72 4.54
CA LEU A 482 -47.22 -59.41 4.75
C LEU A 482 -46.02 -59.55 5.69
N GLU A 483 -44.89 -58.97 5.31
CA GLU A 483 -43.71 -58.81 6.16
C GLU A 483 -43.44 -57.33 6.44
N PRO A 484 -42.69 -56.99 7.51
CA PRO A 484 -42.34 -55.61 7.83
C PRO A 484 -41.66 -54.84 6.69
N GLY A 485 -40.88 -55.54 5.85
CA GLY A 485 -40.25 -54.93 4.67
C GLY A 485 -41.22 -54.56 3.54
N ASP A 486 -42.46 -55.07 3.57
CA ASP A 486 -43.50 -54.72 2.60
C ASP A 486 -44.23 -53.43 3.00
N PHE A 487 -44.06 -52.95 4.23
CA PHE A 487 -44.82 -51.81 4.77
C PHE A 487 -44.34 -50.49 4.20
N GLU A 488 -45.26 -49.75 3.57
CA GLU A 488 -45.09 -48.34 3.25
C GLU A 488 -46.07 -47.50 4.07
N ILE A 489 -45.65 -46.31 4.50
CA ILE A 489 -46.48 -45.33 5.21
C ILE A 489 -46.71 -44.09 4.36
N HIS A 490 -47.82 -43.39 4.63
CA HIS A 490 -48.09 -42.09 4.05
C HIS A 490 -47.12 -41.03 4.60
N ARG A 491 -46.59 -40.16 3.72
CA ARG A 491 -45.84 -38.99 4.15
C ARG A 491 -46.80 -37.87 4.55
N SER A 492 -46.67 -37.36 5.78
CA SER A 492 -47.39 -36.18 6.26
C SER A 492 -46.44 -34.99 6.35
N GLU A 493 -46.79 -33.87 5.73
CA GLU A 493 -46.09 -32.60 5.92
C GLU A 493 -46.90 -31.70 6.85
N LEU A 494 -46.21 -31.08 7.81
CA LEU A 494 -46.81 -30.10 8.71
C LEU A 494 -46.74 -28.73 8.03
N ILE A 495 -47.88 -28.26 7.51
CA ILE A 495 -47.98 -26.91 6.94
C ILE A 495 -48.31 -25.95 8.07
N THR A 496 -47.46 -24.97 8.30
CA THR A 496 -47.67 -23.90 9.28
C THR A 496 -48.02 -22.61 8.56
N SER A 497 -49.08 -21.94 9.01
CA SER A 497 -49.53 -20.64 8.48
C SER A 497 -49.36 -19.56 9.55
N THR A 498 -48.82 -18.40 9.17
CA THR A 498 -48.62 -17.28 10.08
C THR A 498 -49.64 -16.18 9.82
N SER A 499 -50.21 -15.60 10.89
CA SER A 499 -51.11 -14.44 10.83
C SER A 499 -50.42 -13.23 11.47
N THR A 500 -50.03 -12.24 10.64
CA THR A 500 -49.34 -11.03 11.09
C THR A 500 -50.35 -9.89 11.28
N ALA A 501 -50.40 -9.31 12.49
CA ALA A 501 -51.23 -8.16 12.80
C ALA A 501 -50.37 -6.91 13.06
N MET A 502 -50.61 -5.82 12.31
CA MET A 502 -49.93 -4.53 12.50
C MET A 502 -50.90 -3.50 13.08
N LEU A 503 -50.58 -2.98 14.27
CA LEU A 503 -51.32 -1.90 14.91
C LEU A 503 -50.57 -0.58 14.71
N VAL A 504 -51.22 0.39 14.07
CA VAL A 504 -50.66 1.72 13.85
C VAL A 504 -51.37 2.73 14.76
N ASP A 505 -50.61 3.42 15.60
CA ASP A 505 -51.11 4.52 16.42
C ASP A 505 -51.49 5.72 15.52
N LEU A 506 -52.60 6.39 15.84
CA LEU A 506 -53.06 7.61 15.15
C LEU A 506 -52.92 8.85 16.06
N SER A 507 -51.90 8.88 16.90
CA SER A 507 -51.64 10.01 17.78
C SER A 507 -51.28 11.28 17.00
N TRP A 508 -51.63 12.44 17.57
CA TRP A 508 -51.39 13.76 16.97
C TRP A 508 -49.89 14.01 16.70
N SER A 509 -49.01 13.42 17.51
CA SER A 509 -47.55 13.44 17.32
C SER A 509 -47.08 12.72 16.05
N MET A 510 -47.81 11.69 15.58
CA MET A 510 -47.50 10.99 14.33
C MET A 510 -47.89 11.81 13.08
N ALA A 511 -48.95 12.61 13.18
CA ALA A 511 -49.33 13.54 12.11
C ALA A 511 -48.34 14.71 11.99
N LEU A 512 -47.92 15.29 13.13
CA LEU A 512 -46.97 16.41 13.18
C LEU A 512 -45.58 16.08 12.64
N ARG A 513 -45.11 14.83 12.81
CA ARG A 513 -43.78 14.39 12.36
C ARG A 513 -43.78 13.74 10.97
N GLY A 514 -44.92 13.70 10.27
CA GLY A 514 -45.05 13.06 8.96
C GLY A 514 -44.87 11.53 8.95
N SER A 515 -44.75 10.90 10.12
CA SER A 515 -44.48 9.45 10.27
C SER A 515 -45.69 8.58 9.95
N PHE A 516 -46.90 9.14 9.94
CA PHE A 516 -48.11 8.42 9.52
C PHE A 516 -48.04 7.92 8.06
N GLN A 517 -47.52 8.73 7.14
CA GLN A 517 -47.36 8.31 5.74
C GLN A 517 -46.30 7.22 5.59
N ALA A 518 -45.23 7.27 6.39
CA ALA A 518 -44.21 6.22 6.42
C ALA A 518 -44.79 4.89 6.94
N ALA A 519 -45.59 4.92 8.02
CA ALA A 519 -46.26 3.74 8.56
C ALA A 519 -47.21 3.09 7.54
N LYS A 520 -47.96 3.90 6.76
CA LYS A 520 -48.83 3.40 5.68
C LYS A 520 -48.04 2.78 4.53
N LYS A 521 -46.90 3.37 4.14
CA LYS A 521 -46.00 2.81 3.12
C LYS A 521 -45.43 1.47 3.55
N VAL A 522 -45.02 1.36 4.82
CA VAL A 522 -44.58 0.10 5.41
C VAL A 522 -45.72 -0.91 5.33
N ALA A 523 -46.90 -0.63 5.88
CA ALA A 523 -48.04 -1.56 5.86
C ALA A 523 -48.39 -2.10 4.45
N LEU A 524 -48.35 -1.24 3.43
CA LEU A 524 -48.58 -1.64 2.04
C LEU A 524 -47.45 -2.52 1.47
N ALA A 525 -46.20 -2.20 1.78
CA ALA A 525 -45.05 -3.00 1.39
C ALA A 525 -45.11 -4.40 2.03
N LEU A 526 -45.56 -4.50 3.29
CA LEU A 526 -45.72 -5.77 4.01
C LEU A 526 -46.80 -6.63 3.40
N HIS A 527 -47.95 -6.03 3.10
CA HIS A 527 -49.05 -6.74 2.48
C HIS A 527 -48.64 -7.32 1.12
N ASN A 528 -47.98 -6.54 0.27
CA ASN A 528 -47.51 -7.01 -1.05
C ASN A 528 -46.42 -8.09 -0.95
N LEU A 529 -45.52 -8.01 0.03
CA LEU A 529 -44.45 -8.98 0.20
C LEU A 529 -44.98 -10.32 0.74
N ILE A 530 -45.83 -10.29 1.78
CA ILE A 530 -46.43 -11.50 2.36
C ILE A 530 -47.27 -12.22 1.30
N THR A 531 -48.10 -11.49 0.56
CA THR A 531 -48.95 -12.08 -0.49
C THR A 531 -48.16 -12.60 -1.70
N SER A 532 -46.97 -12.07 -1.98
CA SER A 532 -46.14 -12.51 -3.12
C SER A 532 -45.17 -13.64 -2.78
N GLN A 533 -44.53 -13.63 -1.59
CA GLN A 533 -43.54 -14.63 -1.19
C GLN A 533 -44.13 -15.79 -0.37
N TYR A 534 -45.20 -15.55 0.40
CA TYR A 534 -45.80 -16.54 1.29
C TYR A 534 -47.32 -16.59 1.10
N PRO A 535 -47.82 -17.19 0.00
CA PRO A 535 -49.23 -17.12 -0.40
C PRO A 535 -50.23 -17.69 0.64
N LYS A 536 -49.75 -18.48 1.60
CA LYS A 536 -50.55 -19.10 2.66
C LYS A 536 -50.58 -18.29 3.97
N ASP A 537 -49.83 -17.21 4.08
CA ASP A 537 -49.80 -16.34 5.27
C ASP A 537 -50.83 -15.21 5.16
N SER A 538 -51.34 -14.75 6.31
CA SER A 538 -52.33 -13.67 6.36
C SER A 538 -51.75 -12.41 7.02
N PHE A 539 -52.11 -11.23 6.48
CA PHE A 539 -51.69 -9.94 7.02
C PHE A 539 -52.92 -9.06 7.26
N THR A 540 -53.05 -8.55 8.49
CA THR A 540 -54.11 -7.59 8.87
C THR A 540 -53.47 -6.35 9.47
N SER A 541 -53.85 -5.16 9.00
CA SER A 541 -53.45 -3.89 9.62
C SER A 541 -54.68 -3.17 10.16
N SER A 542 -54.62 -2.69 11.40
CA SER A 542 -55.65 -1.81 11.97
C SER A 542 -55.01 -0.56 12.59
N ALA A 543 -55.74 0.55 12.53
CA ALA A 543 -55.31 1.82 13.07
C ALA A 543 -56.33 2.26 14.13
N SER A 544 -55.86 2.56 15.33
CA SER A 544 -56.75 2.98 16.43
C SER A 544 -56.84 4.50 16.46
N PRO A 545 -58.04 5.11 16.36
CA PRO A 545 -58.19 6.56 16.52
C PRO A 545 -57.81 6.96 17.96
N PRO A 546 -57.32 8.20 18.17
CA PRO A 546 -57.03 8.68 19.52
C PRO A 546 -58.32 8.71 20.34
N THR A 547 -58.26 8.17 21.54
CA THR A 547 -59.35 8.29 22.52
C THR A 547 -59.57 9.77 22.83
N PRO A 548 -60.81 10.30 22.74
CA PRO A 548 -61.07 11.67 23.15
C PRO A 548 -60.79 11.78 24.66
N ALA A 549 -59.85 12.65 25.03
CA ALA A 549 -59.67 13.05 26.41
C ALA A 549 -60.92 13.82 26.84
N ASN A 550 -61.65 13.32 27.84
CA ASN A 550 -62.74 14.03 28.51
C ASN A 550 -62.20 15.20 29.33
#